data_AF-A0A8F2W539-F1
#
_entry.id   AF-A0A8F2W539-F1
#
_cell.length_a   1.000
_cell.length_b   1.000
_cell.length_c   1.000
_cell.angle_alpha   90.00
_cell.angle_beta   90.00
_cell.angle_gamma   90.00
#
_symmetry.space_group_name_H-M   'P 1'
#
loop_
_entity.id
_entity.type
_entity.pdbx_description
1 polymer ?
#
loop_
_entity_poly.entity_id
_entity_poly.type
_entity_poly.pdbx_seq_one_letter_code
_entity_poly.pdbx_strand_id
1 'polypeptide(L)'
;MHIPLLGRLSLTEWPLVAISLLLSWLEYISNLITRLLPPTAINLMSYTLQVVYSFTASPIRFISSGGDLSSDGMPDIKYRYLSSGHEFDKVKYDRMTALLNAKDISEMCAVFGYRVESRVIRTTDDYLLTVQRISRPNAGPRNGKVIYMHHGLLMCSEIWVTMIDKDANLPFVLYELGYDVWLGNNRGNKYSHKHLRHKLNSEKFWDFSLDEFAFYDIPNTINYILEATQKESLIYVGFSQGTAQAFASVSVNPDLNKKIERIVAISPATTPHGLYSRLLDIMLKSSPVFVYLLFSRKVLMPSVLLWNRIMYPPFFDTMIDVSNYVLFNWKALNIDKLQKISSYAHLYSTTSVKTVVHWFQIISSKKFQMYHDDSNLSALNPIEYPLKNIDVPIYLIYGDSDSLVDIEVMENQLPKKYTTSYPVAGHEHLDNLWGRDAASVVFPLVLQSLDVPIANGSK
;
A
#
# COMPACT_ATOMS: atom_id res chain seq x y z
N MET A 1 13.81 26.50 -30.92
CA MET A 1 12.99 27.23 -31.92
C MET A 1 11.53 27.09 -31.52
N HIS A 2 10.86 28.17 -31.11
CA HIS A 2 9.46 28.14 -30.67
C HIS A 2 8.55 28.37 -31.88
N ILE A 3 7.61 27.46 -32.14
CA ILE A 3 6.65 27.57 -33.25
C ILE A 3 5.36 28.21 -32.71
N PRO A 4 4.98 29.42 -33.17
CA PRO A 4 3.85 30.16 -32.64
C PRO A 4 2.53 29.62 -33.21
N LEU A 5 1.90 28.70 -32.46
CA LEU A 5 0.50 28.21 -32.50
C LEU A 5 0.36 26.93 -31.65
N LEU A 6 1.50 26.29 -31.31
CA LEU A 6 1.65 25.08 -30.49
C LEU A 6 2.47 25.36 -29.20
N GLY A 7 2.51 26.62 -28.79
CA GLY A 7 3.52 27.17 -27.89
C GLY A 7 3.26 26.87 -26.41
N ARG A 8 3.58 25.66 -25.97
CA ARG A 8 3.99 25.34 -24.58
C ARG A 8 4.96 24.16 -24.48
N LEU A 9 5.11 23.36 -25.54
CA LEU A 9 5.84 22.10 -25.47
C LEU A 9 7.20 22.17 -26.16
N SER A 10 8.24 21.67 -25.51
CA SER A 10 9.58 21.51 -26.10
C SER A 10 9.58 20.43 -27.19
N LEU A 11 10.56 20.43 -28.10
CA LEU A 11 10.68 19.40 -29.16
C LEU A 11 10.78 17.98 -28.58
N THR A 12 11.36 17.85 -27.38
CA THR A 12 11.46 16.59 -26.63
C THR A 12 10.14 16.14 -26.00
N GLU A 13 9.17 17.04 -25.82
CA GLU A 13 7.86 16.72 -25.25
C GLU A 13 6.86 16.21 -26.28
N TRP A 14 7.07 16.45 -27.58
CA TRP A 14 6.16 15.98 -28.64
C TRP A 14 6.06 14.44 -28.73
N PRO A 15 7.17 13.67 -28.72
CA PRO A 15 7.10 12.21 -28.61
C PRO A 15 6.39 11.73 -27.34
N LEU A 16 6.56 12.47 -26.23
CA LEU A 16 5.91 12.15 -24.95
C LEU A 16 4.40 12.37 -25.02
N VAL A 17 3.95 13.45 -25.66
CA VAL A 17 2.53 13.67 -25.94
C VAL A 17 1.99 12.58 -26.86
N ALA A 18 2.73 12.14 -27.87
CA ALA A 18 2.31 11.03 -28.72
C ALA A 18 2.16 9.71 -27.94
N ILE A 19 3.13 9.38 -27.06
CA ILE A 19 3.06 8.20 -26.18
C ILE A 19 1.92 8.33 -25.16
N SER A 20 1.77 9.49 -24.53
CA SER A 20 0.69 9.80 -23.59
C SER A 20 -0.68 9.67 -24.25
N LEU A 21 -0.86 10.23 -25.45
CA LEU A 21 -2.07 10.09 -26.23
C LEU A 21 -2.30 8.62 -26.60
N LEU A 22 -1.27 7.89 -27.03
CA LEU A 22 -1.37 6.46 -27.32
C LEU A 22 -1.81 5.66 -26.09
N LEU A 23 -1.18 5.88 -24.93
CA LEU A 23 -1.54 5.21 -23.68
C LEU A 23 -2.93 5.59 -23.21
N SER A 24 -3.30 6.86 -23.30
CA SER A 24 -4.66 7.34 -22.99
C SER A 24 -5.69 6.71 -23.93
N TRP A 25 -5.36 6.54 -25.22
CA TRP A 25 -6.22 5.91 -26.21
C TRP A 25 -6.30 4.40 -26.00
N LEU A 26 -5.19 3.74 -25.63
CA LEU A 26 -5.15 2.33 -25.24
C LEU A 26 -5.95 2.09 -23.95
N GLU A 27 -5.86 2.99 -22.97
CA GLU A 27 -6.66 2.93 -21.74
C GLU A 27 -8.13 3.19 -22.02
N TYR A 28 -8.45 4.15 -22.89
CA TYR A 28 -9.83 4.40 -23.33
C TYR A 28 -10.39 3.19 -24.08
N ILE A 29 -9.65 2.63 -25.05
CA ILE A 29 -10.03 1.42 -25.76
C ILE A 29 -10.15 0.26 -24.79
N SER A 30 -9.19 0.04 -23.90
CA SER A 30 -9.22 -1.04 -22.93
C SER A 30 -10.43 -0.92 -22.02
N ASN A 31 -10.75 0.28 -21.54
CA ASN A 31 -11.95 0.53 -20.74
C ASN A 31 -13.24 0.32 -21.55
N LEU A 32 -13.27 0.75 -22.82
CA LEU A 32 -14.42 0.58 -23.70
C LEU A 32 -14.63 -0.89 -24.05
N ILE A 33 -13.59 -1.58 -24.51
CA ILE A 33 -13.54 -3.01 -24.77
C ILE A 33 -13.95 -3.77 -23.52
N THR A 34 -13.40 -3.44 -22.35
CA THR A 34 -13.76 -4.16 -21.12
C THR A 34 -15.20 -3.92 -20.68
N ARG A 35 -15.72 -2.68 -20.80
CA ARG A 35 -17.14 -2.38 -20.52
C ARG A 35 -18.10 -3.08 -21.50
N LEU A 36 -17.65 -3.31 -22.73
CA LEU A 36 -18.42 -3.96 -23.77
C LEU A 36 -18.07 -5.45 -23.90
N LEU A 37 -17.13 -5.98 -23.10
CA LEU A 37 -16.65 -7.35 -23.24
C LEU A 37 -17.77 -8.29 -22.81
N PRO A 38 -18.29 -9.13 -23.71
CA PRO A 38 -19.30 -10.10 -23.31
C PRO A 38 -18.68 -11.04 -22.26
N PRO A 39 -19.44 -11.49 -21.24
CA PRO A 39 -18.97 -12.48 -20.28
C PRO A 39 -18.37 -13.74 -20.94
N THR A 40 -18.82 -14.09 -22.14
CA THR A 40 -18.27 -15.20 -22.94
C THR A 40 -16.81 -14.99 -23.35
N ALA A 41 -16.40 -13.77 -23.68
CA ALA A 41 -15.02 -13.46 -24.03
C ALA A 41 -14.09 -13.51 -22.81
N ILE A 42 -14.55 -12.99 -21.65
CA ILE A 42 -13.82 -13.09 -20.38
C ILE A 42 -13.62 -14.57 -20.02
N ASN A 43 -14.70 -15.36 -20.06
CA ASN A 43 -14.64 -16.79 -19.76
C ASN A 43 -13.69 -17.55 -20.71
N LEU A 44 -13.66 -17.20 -22.00
CA LEU A 44 -12.74 -17.80 -22.97
C LEU A 44 -11.27 -17.47 -22.65
N MET A 45 -10.98 -16.21 -22.28
CA MET A 45 -9.63 -15.81 -21.87
C MET A 45 -9.22 -16.52 -20.58
N SER A 46 -10.10 -16.56 -19.58
CA SER A 46 -9.86 -17.27 -18.31
C SER A 46 -9.61 -18.76 -18.56
N TYR A 47 -10.41 -19.41 -19.42
CA TYR A 47 -10.21 -20.81 -19.78
C TYR A 47 -8.87 -21.04 -20.48
N THR A 48 -8.50 -20.18 -21.43
CA THR A 48 -7.21 -20.25 -22.12
C THR A 48 -6.05 -20.14 -21.12
N LEU A 49 -6.12 -19.19 -20.19
CA LEU A 49 -5.11 -19.04 -19.13
C LEU A 49 -5.09 -20.24 -18.17
N GLN A 50 -6.25 -20.78 -17.80
CA GLN A 50 -6.32 -22.01 -16.97
C GLN A 50 -5.61 -23.18 -17.66
N VAL A 51 -5.79 -23.36 -18.97
CA VAL A 51 -5.08 -24.38 -19.75
C VAL A 51 -3.57 -24.14 -19.71
N VAL A 52 -3.10 -22.93 -19.97
CA VAL A 52 -1.66 -22.60 -19.91
C VAL A 52 -1.08 -22.88 -18.52
N TYR A 53 -1.73 -22.40 -17.46
CA TYR A 53 -1.25 -22.59 -16.09
C TYR A 53 -1.35 -24.04 -15.61
N SER A 54 -2.19 -24.87 -16.24
CA SER A 54 -2.29 -26.29 -15.94
C SER A 54 -1.03 -27.10 -16.28
N PHE A 55 -0.16 -26.57 -17.14
CA PHE A 55 1.13 -27.16 -17.52
C PHE A 55 2.31 -26.63 -16.67
N THR A 56 2.06 -25.74 -15.70
CA THR A 56 3.11 -25.26 -14.80
C THR A 56 3.47 -26.30 -13.74
N ALA A 57 4.67 -26.20 -13.15
CA ALA A 57 5.19 -27.18 -12.18
C ALA A 57 4.32 -27.36 -10.92
N SER A 58 3.51 -26.34 -10.56
CA SER A 58 2.57 -26.37 -9.43
C SER A 58 1.19 -25.84 -9.87
N PRO A 59 0.35 -26.66 -10.52
CA PRO A 59 -0.88 -26.17 -11.14
C PRO A 59 -1.94 -25.85 -10.09
N ILE A 60 -2.24 -24.56 -9.89
CA ILE A 60 -3.39 -24.10 -9.12
C ILE A 60 -4.56 -23.90 -10.09
N ARG A 61 -5.62 -24.70 -9.95
CA ARG A 61 -6.79 -24.65 -10.83
C ARG A 61 -8.00 -24.07 -10.09
N PHE A 62 -8.48 -22.92 -10.56
CA PHE A 62 -9.77 -22.36 -10.17
C PHE A 62 -10.80 -22.53 -11.29
N ILE A 63 -12.05 -22.84 -10.92
CA ILE A 63 -13.22 -22.55 -11.77
C ILE A 63 -13.77 -21.18 -11.36
N SER A 64 -14.04 -20.32 -12.33
CA SER A 64 -14.94 -19.19 -12.13
C SER A 64 -16.36 -19.71 -12.00
N SER A 65 -16.97 -19.60 -10.82
CA SER A 65 -18.42 -19.69 -10.74
C SER A 65 -18.93 -18.31 -11.17
N GLY A 66 -19.57 -18.20 -12.33
CA GLY A 66 -20.05 -16.93 -12.89
C GLY A 66 -20.57 -15.96 -11.83
N GLY A 67 -20.18 -14.70 -11.95
CA GLY A 67 -20.51 -13.63 -11.02
C GLY A 67 -21.74 -12.84 -11.44
N ASP A 68 -22.52 -12.38 -10.47
CA ASP A 68 -23.50 -11.32 -10.71
C ASP A 68 -22.78 -10.03 -11.11
N LEU A 69 -23.47 -9.12 -11.80
CA LEU A 69 -22.96 -7.77 -12.02
C LEU A 69 -22.98 -7.03 -10.68
N SER A 70 -21.85 -6.44 -10.29
CA SER A 70 -21.78 -5.53 -9.15
C SER A 70 -22.60 -4.27 -9.40
N SER A 71 -22.83 -3.47 -8.35
CA SER A 71 -23.65 -2.25 -8.42
C SER A 71 -23.15 -1.19 -9.41
N ASP A 72 -21.89 -1.28 -9.83
CA ASP A 72 -21.25 -0.45 -10.85
C ASP A 72 -21.31 -1.08 -12.27
N GLY A 73 -22.04 -2.18 -12.44
CA GLY A 73 -22.23 -2.87 -13.71
C GLY A 73 -21.06 -3.72 -14.17
N MET A 74 -20.09 -4.01 -13.29
CA MET A 74 -18.91 -4.83 -13.61
C MET A 74 -19.08 -6.30 -13.17
N PRO A 75 -18.37 -7.26 -13.78
CA PRO A 75 -18.44 -8.67 -13.35
C PRO A 75 -17.80 -8.87 -11.96
N ASP A 76 -18.53 -9.44 -10.99
CA ASP A 76 -18.02 -9.86 -9.68
C ASP A 76 -17.66 -11.36 -9.71
N ILE A 77 -16.54 -11.69 -10.37
CA ILE A 77 -16.16 -13.09 -10.64
C ILE A 77 -15.69 -13.76 -9.34
N LYS A 78 -16.44 -14.77 -8.90
CA LYS A 78 -16.04 -15.60 -7.76
C LYS A 78 -15.30 -16.84 -8.21
N TYR A 79 -14.18 -17.11 -7.55
CA TYR A 79 -13.35 -18.27 -7.82
C TYR A 79 -13.64 -19.40 -6.84
N ARG A 80 -13.78 -20.62 -7.35
CA ARG A 80 -13.82 -21.84 -6.55
C ARG A 80 -12.66 -22.72 -6.93
N TYR A 81 -12.02 -23.30 -5.92
CA TYR A 81 -10.94 -24.23 -6.12
C TYR A 81 -11.45 -25.62 -6.54
N LEU A 82 -10.71 -26.29 -7.43
CA LEU A 82 -11.08 -27.62 -7.94
C LEU A 82 -10.20 -28.77 -7.42
N SER A 83 -8.87 -28.64 -7.50
CA SER A 83 -7.92 -29.70 -7.15
C SER A 83 -6.45 -29.25 -7.30
N SER A 84 -5.54 -29.81 -6.49
CA SER A 84 -4.07 -29.77 -6.66
C SER A 84 -3.53 -31.19 -6.59
N GLY A 85 -2.46 -31.47 -7.34
CA GLY A 85 -1.68 -32.70 -7.18
C GLY A 85 -0.65 -32.56 -6.05
N HIS A 86 -0.67 -33.53 -5.12
CA HIS A 86 0.16 -33.77 -3.93
C HIS A 86 0.44 -32.61 -2.93
N GLU A 87 0.38 -32.95 -1.63
CA GLU A 87 0.30 -32.05 -0.45
C GLU A 87 -0.83 -31.01 -0.48
N PHE A 88 -2.06 -31.51 -0.28
CA PHE A 88 -3.27 -30.69 -0.25
C PHE A 88 -3.70 -30.38 1.20
N ASP A 89 -3.42 -29.15 1.68
CA ASP A 89 -4.05 -28.61 2.88
C ASP A 89 -5.35 -27.90 2.53
N LYS A 90 -6.47 -28.64 2.58
CA LYS A 90 -7.80 -28.12 2.28
C LYS A 90 -8.14 -26.83 3.04
N VAL A 91 -7.72 -26.71 4.31
CA VAL A 91 -8.04 -25.56 5.14
C VAL A 91 -7.32 -24.32 4.64
N LYS A 92 -6.02 -24.45 4.30
CA LYS A 92 -5.22 -23.35 3.71
C LYS A 92 -5.82 -22.88 2.38
N TYR A 93 -6.23 -23.82 1.52
CA TYR A 93 -6.88 -23.50 0.24
C TYR A 93 -8.25 -22.83 0.38
N ASP A 94 -9.10 -23.35 1.29
CA ASP A 94 -10.42 -22.78 1.54
C ASP A 94 -10.30 -21.34 2.07
N ARG A 95 -9.36 -21.09 2.99
CA ARG A 95 -9.07 -19.74 3.51
C ARG A 95 -8.52 -18.81 2.44
N MET A 96 -7.52 -19.25 1.66
CA MET A 96 -6.99 -18.47 0.54
C MET A 96 -8.10 -18.08 -0.44
N THR A 97 -8.99 -19.03 -0.77
CA THR A 97 -10.12 -18.77 -1.68
C THR A 97 -11.12 -17.80 -1.06
N ALA A 98 -11.40 -17.90 0.24
CA ALA A 98 -12.26 -16.95 0.94
C ALA A 98 -11.67 -15.54 0.94
N LEU A 99 -10.36 -15.40 1.21
CA LEU A 99 -9.65 -14.12 1.19
C LEU A 99 -9.57 -13.53 -0.23
N LEU A 100 -9.24 -14.34 -1.24
CA LEU A 100 -9.24 -13.92 -2.64
C LEU A 100 -10.60 -13.34 -3.07
N ASN A 101 -11.69 -13.94 -2.62
CA ASN A 101 -13.05 -13.51 -2.99
C ASN A 101 -13.63 -12.42 -2.04
N ALA A 102 -12.91 -12.05 -0.98
CA ALA A 102 -13.41 -11.07 -0.01
C ALA A 102 -13.51 -9.68 -0.67
N LYS A 103 -14.64 -9.01 -0.51
CA LYS A 103 -14.89 -7.70 -1.13
C LYS A 103 -14.18 -6.57 -0.40
N ASP A 104 -14.12 -6.69 0.91
CA ASP A 104 -13.57 -5.71 1.82
C ASP A 104 -12.94 -6.36 3.05
N ILE A 105 -12.32 -5.53 3.87
CA ILE A 105 -11.63 -5.92 5.09
C ILE A 105 -12.57 -6.57 6.12
N SER A 106 -13.87 -6.25 6.09
CA SER A 106 -14.84 -6.83 7.02
C SER A 106 -15.05 -8.30 6.70
N GLU A 107 -15.19 -8.63 5.41
CA GLU A 107 -15.25 -10.02 4.95
C GLU A 107 -13.93 -10.76 5.22
N MET A 108 -12.77 -10.12 5.00
CA MET A 108 -11.46 -10.72 5.30
C MET A 108 -11.29 -11.04 6.80
N CYS A 109 -11.60 -10.10 7.68
CA CYS A 109 -11.55 -10.33 9.12
C CYS A 109 -12.57 -11.39 9.58
N ALA A 110 -13.74 -11.47 8.94
CA ALA A 110 -14.76 -12.46 9.25
C ALA A 110 -14.30 -13.89 8.97
N VAL A 111 -13.43 -14.13 7.97
CA VAL A 111 -12.79 -15.44 7.72
C VAL A 111 -12.10 -15.99 8.98
N PHE A 112 -11.57 -15.08 9.81
CA PHE A 112 -10.85 -15.40 11.03
C PHE A 112 -11.69 -15.24 12.31
N GLY A 113 -12.98 -14.94 12.17
CA GLY A 113 -13.89 -14.74 13.30
C GLY A 113 -13.75 -13.39 14.00
N TYR A 114 -13.13 -12.40 13.35
CA TYR A 114 -13.11 -11.00 13.80
C TYR A 114 -14.19 -10.18 13.09
N ARG A 115 -14.53 -9.05 13.69
CA ARG A 115 -15.41 -8.01 13.16
C ARG A 115 -14.61 -6.74 12.96
N VAL A 116 -15.11 -5.87 12.10
CA VAL A 116 -14.51 -4.57 11.84
C VAL A 116 -15.55 -3.47 12.08
N GLU A 117 -15.19 -2.49 12.90
CA GLU A 117 -15.95 -1.26 13.03
C GLU A 117 -15.33 -0.18 12.15
N SER A 118 -16.03 0.24 11.10
CA SER A 118 -15.61 1.35 10.25
C SER A 118 -16.05 2.68 10.85
N ARG A 119 -15.11 3.62 10.98
CA ARG A 119 -15.34 4.98 11.48
C ARG A 119 -14.91 5.98 10.41
N VAL A 120 -15.78 6.94 10.11
CA VAL A 120 -15.47 8.01 9.15
C VAL A 120 -15.02 9.24 9.91
N ILE A 121 -13.85 9.77 9.56
CA ILE A 121 -13.28 10.99 10.11
C ILE A 121 -13.24 12.07 9.03
N ARG A 122 -13.34 13.34 9.44
CA ARG A 122 -13.16 14.47 8.54
C ARG A 122 -11.80 15.11 8.82
N THR A 123 -10.98 15.26 7.78
CA THR A 123 -9.75 16.06 7.86
C THR A 123 -10.07 17.55 7.86
N THR A 124 -9.15 18.37 8.34
CA THR A 124 -9.33 19.84 8.35
C THR A 124 -9.45 20.44 6.94
N ASP A 125 -8.97 19.73 5.92
CA ASP A 125 -9.12 20.09 4.51
C ASP A 125 -10.25 19.33 3.79
N ASP A 126 -11.22 18.79 4.54
CA ASP A 126 -12.52 18.28 4.06
C ASP A 126 -12.52 16.93 3.30
N TYR A 127 -11.45 16.13 3.41
CA TYR A 127 -11.49 14.72 3.05
C TYR A 127 -12.21 13.91 4.14
N LEU A 128 -12.95 12.88 3.71
CA LEU A 128 -13.53 11.90 4.61
C LEU A 128 -12.72 10.62 4.54
N LEU A 129 -12.00 10.31 5.61
CA LEU A 129 -11.18 9.11 5.71
C LEU A 129 -11.93 8.04 6.50
N THR A 130 -11.80 6.78 6.08
CA THR A 130 -12.33 5.65 6.82
C THR A 130 -11.21 4.97 7.60
N VAL A 131 -11.38 4.84 8.91
CA VAL A 131 -10.48 4.11 9.80
C VAL A 131 -11.22 2.88 10.30
N GLN A 132 -10.58 1.72 10.26
CA GLN A 132 -11.17 0.47 10.72
C GLN A 132 -10.64 0.08 12.09
N ARG A 133 -11.51 -0.35 12.99
CA ARG A 133 -11.14 -0.89 14.30
C ARG A 133 -11.48 -2.38 14.36
N ILE A 134 -10.50 -3.21 14.71
CA ILE A 134 -10.72 -4.65 14.86
C ILE A 134 -11.47 -4.91 16.16
N SER A 135 -12.47 -5.78 16.11
CA SER A 135 -13.24 -6.22 17.27
C SER A 135 -13.61 -7.70 17.17
N ARG A 136 -14.06 -8.31 18.27
CA ARG A 136 -14.53 -9.69 18.33
C ARG A 136 -15.53 -9.85 19.48
N PRO A 137 -16.59 -10.66 19.32
CA PRO A 137 -17.44 -11.04 20.45
C PRO A 137 -16.61 -11.76 21.52
N ASN A 138 -16.91 -11.51 22.81
CA ASN A 138 -16.23 -12.14 23.95
C ASN A 138 -14.71 -11.91 23.98
N ALA A 139 -14.30 -10.70 23.60
CA ALA A 139 -12.95 -10.20 23.77
C ALA A 139 -12.39 -10.48 25.18
N GLY A 140 -11.15 -10.98 25.25
CA GLY A 140 -10.40 -11.06 26.49
C GLY A 140 -10.06 -9.69 27.09
N PRO A 141 -9.39 -9.67 28.27
CA PRO A 141 -8.96 -8.44 28.91
C PRO A 141 -8.12 -7.56 27.99
N ARG A 142 -8.34 -6.24 28.04
CA ARG A 142 -7.54 -5.25 27.30
C ARG A 142 -6.35 -4.79 28.13
N ASN A 143 -5.22 -4.57 27.47
CA ASN A 143 -4.00 -4.06 28.09
C ASN A 143 -3.99 -2.52 28.24
N GLY A 144 -5.01 -1.85 27.71
CA GLY A 144 -5.18 -0.39 27.82
C GLY A 144 -4.34 0.44 26.85
N LYS A 145 -3.63 -0.19 25.90
CA LYS A 145 -2.84 0.46 24.85
C LYS A 145 -3.54 0.40 23.50
N VAL A 146 -3.30 1.42 22.68
CA VAL A 146 -3.89 1.58 21.34
C VAL A 146 -2.79 1.45 20.28
N ILE A 147 -3.05 0.66 19.25
CA ILE A 147 -2.19 0.50 18.09
C ILE A 147 -2.88 1.13 16.89
N TYR A 148 -2.19 2.03 16.19
CA TYR A 148 -2.60 2.56 14.90
C TYR A 148 -1.66 2.05 13.81
N MET A 149 -2.18 1.24 12.89
CA MET A 149 -1.42 0.62 11.81
C MET A 149 -1.70 1.30 10.47
N HIS A 150 -0.66 1.63 9.72
CA HIS A 150 -0.80 2.42 8.50
C HIS A 150 -0.03 1.85 7.30
N HIS A 151 -0.72 1.73 6.17
CA HIS A 151 -0.26 1.01 4.98
C HIS A 151 0.75 1.79 4.11
N GLY A 152 1.32 1.10 3.12
CA GLY A 152 2.29 1.64 2.16
C GLY A 152 1.69 2.39 0.96
N LEU A 153 2.55 2.72 0.00
CA LEU A 153 2.17 3.38 -1.26
C LEU A 153 1.29 2.42 -2.09
N LEU A 154 0.23 2.94 -2.72
CA LEU A 154 -0.72 2.17 -3.54
C LEU A 154 -1.42 1.04 -2.77
N MET A 155 -1.55 1.15 -1.45
CA MET A 155 -2.19 0.14 -0.62
C MET A 155 -3.41 0.70 0.13
N CYS A 156 -4.08 -0.18 0.86
CA CYS A 156 -5.05 0.18 1.87
C CYS A 156 -4.88 -0.71 3.12
N SER A 157 -5.70 -0.48 4.13
CA SER A 157 -5.76 -1.27 5.38
C SER A 157 -5.81 -2.80 5.21
N GLU A 158 -6.29 -3.31 4.08
CA GLU A 158 -6.43 -4.76 3.83
C GLU A 158 -5.10 -5.51 3.89
N ILE A 159 -3.99 -4.88 3.53
CA ILE A 159 -2.66 -5.50 3.46
C ILE A 159 -2.21 -6.14 4.79
N TRP A 160 -2.79 -5.71 5.91
CA TRP A 160 -2.49 -6.23 7.24
C TRP A 160 -3.21 -7.54 7.58
N VAL A 161 -4.23 -7.94 6.79
CA VAL A 161 -5.12 -9.08 7.09
C VAL A 161 -5.27 -10.08 5.92
N THR A 162 -4.31 -10.10 5.00
CA THR A 162 -4.30 -10.98 3.82
C THR A 162 -3.60 -12.33 4.01
N MET A 163 -2.90 -12.54 5.13
CA MET A 163 -2.16 -13.79 5.38
C MET A 163 -3.14 -14.94 5.61
N ILE A 164 -2.90 -16.08 4.95
CA ILE A 164 -3.81 -17.24 4.99
C ILE A 164 -3.89 -17.81 6.41
N ASP A 165 -2.77 -17.79 7.13
CA ASP A 165 -2.68 -18.22 8.51
C ASP A 165 -3.02 -17.06 9.45
N LYS A 166 -4.01 -17.29 10.32
CA LYS A 166 -4.55 -16.27 11.23
C LYS A 166 -3.45 -15.59 12.05
N ASP A 167 -2.60 -16.40 12.67
CA ASP A 167 -1.54 -15.91 13.57
C ASP A 167 -0.34 -15.30 12.82
N ALA A 168 -0.35 -15.35 11.48
CA ALA A 168 0.57 -14.62 10.62
C ALA A 168 0.04 -13.23 10.21
N ASN A 169 -1.11 -12.80 10.73
CA ASN A 169 -1.60 -11.43 10.57
C ASN A 169 -1.34 -10.64 11.86
N LEU A 170 -0.39 -9.70 11.81
CA LEU A 170 0.05 -8.90 12.95
C LEU A 170 -1.10 -8.23 13.73
N PRO A 171 -2.13 -7.63 13.09
CA PRO A 171 -3.24 -7.03 13.82
C PRO A 171 -3.98 -8.01 14.74
N PHE A 172 -4.14 -9.27 14.33
CA PHE A 172 -4.82 -10.27 15.15
C PHE A 172 -3.95 -10.69 16.33
N VAL A 173 -2.64 -10.85 16.13
CA VAL A 173 -1.69 -11.13 17.23
C VAL A 173 -1.73 -10.01 18.27
N LEU A 174 -1.65 -8.75 17.84
CA LEU A 174 -1.74 -7.59 18.74
C LEU A 174 -3.11 -7.53 19.44
N TYR A 175 -4.19 -7.83 18.72
CA TYR A 175 -5.52 -7.85 19.32
C TYR A 175 -5.66 -8.92 20.43
N GLU A 176 -5.12 -10.12 20.22
CA GLU A 176 -5.12 -11.21 21.22
C GLU A 176 -4.21 -10.89 22.42
N LEU A 177 -3.16 -10.08 22.23
CA LEU A 177 -2.35 -9.51 23.32
C LEU A 177 -3.04 -8.36 24.08
N GLY A 178 -4.32 -8.09 23.77
CA GLY A 178 -5.15 -7.13 24.49
C GLY A 178 -5.04 -5.68 24.01
N TYR A 179 -4.31 -5.42 22.92
CA TYR A 179 -4.27 -4.08 22.32
C TYR A 179 -5.63 -3.71 21.69
N ASP A 180 -5.91 -2.41 21.61
CA ASP A 180 -6.98 -1.87 20.79
C ASP A 180 -6.43 -1.47 19.41
N VAL A 181 -6.80 -2.20 18.36
CA VAL A 181 -6.13 -2.15 17.05
C VAL A 181 -6.97 -1.39 16.02
N TRP A 182 -6.38 -0.33 15.47
CA TRP A 182 -6.94 0.55 14.46
C TRP A 182 -6.10 0.52 13.19
N LEU A 183 -6.74 0.51 12.02
CA LEU A 183 -6.13 0.43 10.71
C LEU A 183 -6.52 1.67 9.90
N GLY A 184 -5.51 2.44 9.46
CA GLY A 184 -5.69 3.69 8.72
C GLY A 184 -5.84 3.51 7.21
N ASN A 185 -6.40 4.52 6.56
CA ASN A 185 -6.52 4.59 5.10
C ASN A 185 -6.29 6.02 4.61
N ASN A 186 -5.38 6.18 3.64
CA ASN A 186 -5.11 7.48 3.01
C ASN A 186 -6.27 7.96 2.16
N ARG A 187 -6.45 9.28 2.10
CA ARG A 187 -7.30 9.92 1.09
C ARG A 187 -7.05 9.36 -0.32
N GLY A 188 -8.12 9.19 -1.07
CA GLY A 188 -8.10 8.67 -2.44
C GLY A 188 -7.94 7.16 -2.59
N ASN A 189 -7.73 6.41 -1.50
CA ASN A 189 -7.67 4.95 -1.55
C ASN A 189 -9.09 4.31 -1.57
N LYS A 190 -9.17 2.97 -1.64
CA LYS A 190 -10.42 2.17 -1.68
C LYS A 190 -11.46 2.62 -0.64
N TYR A 191 -11.03 2.99 0.56
CA TYR A 191 -11.90 3.30 1.70
C TYR A 191 -12.11 4.79 1.96
N SER A 192 -11.27 5.66 1.41
CA SER A 192 -11.22 7.09 1.75
C SER A 192 -11.32 7.98 0.50
N HIS A 193 -12.29 7.71 -0.37
CA HIS A 193 -12.45 8.37 -1.68
C HIS A 193 -13.56 9.45 -1.71
N LYS A 194 -13.86 10.10 -0.58
CA LYS A 194 -14.92 11.11 -0.46
C LYS A 194 -14.38 12.44 0.06
N HIS A 195 -14.88 13.54 -0.52
CA HIS A 195 -14.57 14.92 -0.13
C HIS A 195 -15.86 15.73 -0.07
N LEU A 196 -15.94 16.72 0.82
CA LEU A 196 -17.16 17.52 0.98
C LEU A 196 -17.40 18.50 -0.18
N ARG A 197 -16.33 19.01 -0.79
CA ARG A 197 -16.40 20.06 -1.83
C ARG A 197 -16.03 19.62 -3.25
N HIS A 198 -15.31 18.50 -3.41
CA HIS A 198 -14.67 18.12 -4.66
C HIS A 198 -15.16 16.74 -5.08
N LYS A 199 -15.49 16.61 -6.37
CA LYS A 199 -15.95 15.33 -6.93
C LYS A 199 -14.76 14.42 -7.18
N LEU A 200 -14.95 13.12 -7.00
CA LEU A 200 -13.92 12.09 -7.21
C LEU A 200 -13.26 12.16 -8.59
N ASN A 201 -13.98 12.61 -9.64
CA ASN A 201 -13.42 12.70 -11.00
C ASN A 201 -12.73 14.05 -11.32
N SER A 202 -12.68 14.98 -10.35
CA SER A 202 -12.06 16.29 -10.51
C SER A 202 -10.56 16.26 -10.18
N GLU A 203 -9.74 17.07 -10.85
CA GLU A 203 -8.31 17.18 -10.53
C GLU A 203 -8.08 17.66 -9.08
N LYS A 204 -8.93 18.57 -8.59
CA LYS A 204 -8.84 19.09 -7.22
C LYS A 204 -9.03 18.03 -6.13
N PHE A 205 -9.74 16.94 -6.41
CA PHE A 205 -9.84 15.82 -5.48
C PHE A 205 -8.52 15.02 -5.38
N TRP A 206 -7.70 15.03 -6.44
CA TRP A 206 -6.45 14.25 -6.51
C TRP A 206 -5.21 15.11 -6.33
N ASP A 207 -5.38 16.39 -5.97
CA ASP A 207 -4.29 17.36 -5.81
C ASP A 207 -3.64 17.23 -4.42
N PHE A 208 -3.20 16.02 -4.06
CA PHE A 208 -2.56 15.70 -2.77
C PHE A 208 -1.31 14.84 -2.95
N SER A 209 -0.42 14.83 -1.96
CA SER A 209 0.83 14.09 -1.90
C SER A 209 1.18 13.68 -0.46
N LEU A 210 2.44 13.34 -0.17
CA LEU A 210 2.92 13.10 1.21
C LEU A 210 2.62 14.28 2.15
N ASP A 211 2.67 15.52 1.64
CA ASP A 211 2.43 16.72 2.44
C ASP A 211 1.04 16.71 3.07
N GLU A 212 0.01 16.48 2.27
CA GLU A 212 -1.35 16.43 2.76
C GLU A 212 -1.59 15.24 3.71
N PHE A 213 -0.93 14.10 3.48
CA PHE A 213 -0.99 13.00 4.45
C PHE A 213 -0.40 13.43 5.81
N ALA A 214 0.73 14.16 5.77
CA ALA A 214 1.46 14.59 6.96
C ALA A 214 0.77 15.72 7.73
N PHE A 215 0.16 16.67 7.02
CA PHE A 215 -0.48 17.83 7.62
C PHE A 215 -1.90 17.54 8.10
N TYR A 216 -2.60 16.59 7.46
CA TYR A 216 -4.03 16.38 7.69
C TYR A 216 -4.36 14.93 8.07
N ASP A 217 -4.06 13.95 7.21
CA ASP A 217 -4.57 12.59 7.40
C ASP A 217 -4.11 11.96 8.71
N ILE A 218 -2.78 11.94 8.94
CA ILE A 218 -2.22 11.32 10.15
C ILE A 218 -2.61 12.10 11.41
N PRO A 219 -2.43 13.44 11.50
CA PRO A 219 -2.81 14.17 12.71
C PRO A 219 -4.30 14.08 13.04
N ASN A 220 -5.20 14.23 12.05
CA ASN A 220 -6.64 14.14 12.29
C ASN A 220 -7.07 12.73 12.70
N THR A 221 -6.48 11.69 12.10
CA THR A 221 -6.76 10.30 12.47
C THR A 221 -6.31 9.99 13.89
N ILE A 222 -5.08 10.36 14.26
CA ILE A 222 -4.55 10.14 15.62
C ILE A 222 -5.43 10.86 16.64
N ASN A 223 -5.76 12.13 16.42
CA ASN A 223 -6.62 12.89 17.33
C ASN A 223 -7.99 12.22 17.53
N TYR A 224 -8.61 11.78 16.44
CA TYR A 224 -9.89 11.07 16.52
C TYR A 224 -9.78 9.75 17.31
N ILE A 225 -8.74 8.95 17.08
CA ILE A 225 -8.53 7.69 17.80
C ILE A 225 -8.34 7.96 19.30
N LEU A 226 -7.52 8.93 19.66
CA LEU A 226 -7.27 9.29 21.07
C LEU A 226 -8.54 9.80 21.76
N GLU A 227 -9.34 10.61 21.08
CA GLU A 227 -10.64 11.05 21.58
C GLU A 227 -11.62 9.88 21.73
N ALA A 228 -11.75 9.02 20.72
CA ALA A 228 -12.66 7.87 20.74
C ALA A 228 -12.29 6.84 21.83
N THR A 229 -11.00 6.71 22.14
CA THR A 229 -10.48 5.73 23.12
C THR A 229 -10.23 6.33 24.50
N GLN A 230 -10.32 7.66 24.65
CA GLN A 230 -9.98 8.41 25.86
C GLN A 230 -8.55 8.10 26.34
N LYS A 231 -7.61 8.02 25.39
CA LYS A 231 -6.18 7.78 25.66
C LYS A 231 -5.37 9.04 25.35
N GLU A 232 -4.29 9.22 26.09
CA GLU A 232 -3.38 10.36 25.89
C GLU A 232 -2.41 10.12 24.72
N SER A 233 -2.06 8.86 24.48
CA SER A 233 -1.16 8.46 23.41
C SER A 233 -1.52 7.10 22.82
N LEU A 234 -0.97 6.83 21.63
CA LEU A 234 -1.05 5.56 20.92
C LEU A 234 0.31 5.14 20.38
N ILE A 235 0.42 3.89 19.96
CA ILE A 235 1.59 3.34 19.30
C ILE A 235 1.33 3.32 17.79
N TYR A 236 2.25 3.86 17.00
CA TYR A 236 2.14 3.90 15.54
C TYR A 236 2.92 2.73 14.94
N VAL A 237 2.29 1.94 14.07
CA VAL A 237 2.94 0.87 13.29
C VAL A 237 2.78 1.18 11.80
N GLY A 238 3.86 1.56 11.13
CA GLY A 238 3.83 1.91 9.71
C GLY A 238 4.47 0.83 8.84
N PHE A 239 3.96 0.66 7.63
CA PHE A 239 4.64 -0.08 6.56
C PHE A 239 5.01 0.85 5.40
N SER A 240 6.25 0.83 4.92
CA SER A 240 6.66 1.55 3.70
C SER A 240 6.30 3.05 3.76
N GLN A 241 5.55 3.60 2.79
CA GLN A 241 5.05 4.98 2.85
C GLN A 241 4.29 5.31 4.14
N GLY A 242 3.69 4.32 4.81
CA GLY A 242 3.08 4.50 6.12
C GLY A 242 4.05 4.99 7.19
N THR A 243 5.33 4.60 7.10
CA THR A 243 6.39 5.11 7.99
C THR A 243 6.79 6.53 7.59
N ALA A 244 6.93 6.80 6.29
CA ALA A 244 7.25 8.12 5.75
C ALA A 244 6.25 9.17 6.21
N GLN A 245 4.96 8.82 6.18
CA GLN A 245 3.86 9.66 6.66
C GLN A 245 3.99 9.96 8.16
N ALA A 246 4.36 8.98 8.98
CA ALA A 246 4.60 9.21 10.42
C ALA A 246 5.76 10.17 10.63
N PHE A 247 6.91 9.91 10.01
CA PHE A 247 8.10 10.75 10.14
C PHE A 247 7.85 12.19 9.70
N ALA A 248 7.23 12.36 8.52
CA ALA A 248 6.82 13.67 8.01
C ALA A 248 5.90 14.38 9.01
N SER A 249 4.81 13.74 9.44
CA SER A 249 3.82 14.33 10.36
C SER A 249 4.44 14.77 11.68
N VAL A 250 5.20 13.89 12.33
CA VAL A 250 5.77 14.17 13.66
C VAL A 250 6.85 15.25 13.57
N SER A 251 7.64 15.26 12.50
CA SER A 251 8.70 16.27 12.31
C SER A 251 8.18 17.70 12.22
N VAL A 252 6.98 17.90 11.66
CA VAL A 252 6.35 19.21 11.44
C VAL A 252 5.27 19.56 12.46
N ASN A 253 4.87 18.60 13.31
CA ASN A 253 3.82 18.77 14.30
C ASN A 253 4.31 18.36 15.71
N PRO A 254 4.82 19.32 16.51
CA PRO A 254 5.32 19.05 17.84
C PRO A 254 4.30 18.42 18.81
N ASP A 255 2.99 18.62 18.59
CA ASP A 255 1.96 18.01 19.44
C ASP A 255 1.92 16.49 19.28
N LEU A 256 2.29 15.97 18.10
CA LEU A 256 2.34 14.53 17.88
C LEU A 256 3.45 13.83 18.68
N ASN A 257 4.53 14.54 19.04
CA ASN A 257 5.57 13.98 19.92
C ASN A 257 5.01 13.58 21.30
N LYS A 258 3.89 14.16 21.74
CA LYS A 258 3.23 13.83 23.02
C LYS A 258 2.12 12.78 22.87
N LYS A 259 1.62 12.60 21.64
CA LYS A 259 0.47 11.75 21.31
C LYS A 259 0.87 10.38 20.75
N ILE A 260 2.12 10.23 20.36
CA ILE A 260 2.68 8.97 19.87
C ILE A 260 3.70 8.48 20.89
N GLU A 261 3.43 7.31 21.46
CA GLU A 261 4.31 6.69 22.44
C GLU A 261 5.60 6.15 21.80
N ARG A 262 5.47 5.53 20.62
CA ARG A 262 6.57 5.00 19.82
C ARG A 262 6.13 4.76 18.37
N ILE A 263 7.09 4.75 17.46
CA ILE A 263 6.90 4.44 16.04
C ILE A 263 7.63 3.13 15.73
N VAL A 264 6.87 2.11 15.33
CA VAL A 264 7.40 0.85 14.78
C VAL A 264 7.28 0.93 13.26
N ALA A 265 8.41 0.96 12.57
CA ALA A 265 8.50 1.23 11.15
C ALA A 265 8.99 -0.02 10.41
N ILE A 266 8.09 -0.71 9.73
CA ILE A 266 8.35 -1.95 8.98
C ILE A 266 8.62 -1.60 7.51
N SER A 267 9.74 -2.07 6.96
CA SER A 267 10.25 -1.72 5.63
C SER A 267 10.18 -0.20 5.38
N PRO A 268 10.83 0.62 6.22
CA PRO A 268 10.60 2.07 6.24
C PRO A 268 11.05 2.77 4.96
N ALA A 269 10.39 3.87 4.61
CA ALA A 269 10.78 4.71 3.47
C ALA A 269 11.07 6.16 3.90
N THR A 270 12.24 6.68 3.51
CA THR A 270 12.53 8.13 3.50
C THR A 270 13.12 8.53 2.17
N THR A 271 14.31 8.04 1.83
CA THR A 271 15.07 8.45 0.63
C THR A 271 15.56 7.23 -0.15
N PRO A 272 14.71 6.58 -0.97
CA PRO A 272 15.12 5.39 -1.72
C PRO A 272 16.27 5.66 -2.72
N HIS A 273 17.05 4.63 -3.02
CA HIS A 273 18.13 4.67 -4.01
C HIS A 273 17.60 5.00 -5.42
N GLY A 274 16.44 4.47 -5.77
CA GLY A 274 15.79 4.64 -7.07
C GLY A 274 15.23 3.32 -7.59
N LEU A 275 14.75 3.34 -8.82
CA LEU A 275 14.27 2.14 -9.48
C LEU A 275 15.46 1.31 -10.00
N TYR A 276 15.27 -0.01 -10.04
CA TYR A 276 16.24 -0.95 -10.58
C TYR A 276 16.47 -0.71 -12.09
N SER A 277 15.38 -0.49 -12.83
CA SER A 277 15.43 -0.16 -14.25
C SER A 277 15.97 1.25 -14.47
N ARG A 278 17.28 1.37 -14.73
CA ARG A 278 17.98 2.66 -14.93
C ARG A 278 17.32 3.60 -15.93
N LEU A 279 16.82 3.07 -17.05
CA LEU A 279 16.14 3.90 -18.06
C LEU A 279 14.85 4.51 -17.49
N LEU A 280 14.00 3.69 -16.85
CA LEU A 280 12.77 4.15 -16.21
C LEU A 280 13.07 5.14 -15.07
N ASP A 281 14.10 4.84 -14.28
CA ASP A 281 14.58 5.70 -13.19
C ASP A 281 14.95 7.10 -13.69
N ILE A 282 15.79 7.18 -14.73
CA ILE A 282 16.19 8.44 -15.35
C ILE A 282 14.97 9.18 -15.92
N MET A 283 14.11 8.49 -16.67
CA MET A 283 12.94 9.13 -17.31
C MET A 283 11.97 9.71 -16.29
N LEU A 284 11.67 8.98 -15.21
CA LEU A 284 10.70 9.38 -14.21
C LEU A 284 11.24 10.48 -13.28
N LYS A 285 12.56 10.53 -13.05
CA LYS A 285 13.23 11.61 -12.29
C LYS A 285 13.41 12.90 -13.08
N SER A 286 13.54 12.82 -14.41
CA SER A 286 13.96 13.95 -15.24
C SER A 286 12.91 15.07 -15.31
N SER A 287 11.61 14.76 -15.22
CA SER A 287 10.57 15.79 -15.16
C SER A 287 9.25 15.25 -14.60
N PRO A 288 8.64 15.92 -13.61
CA PRO A 288 7.25 15.69 -13.20
C PRO A 288 6.25 15.69 -14.35
N VAL A 289 6.50 16.50 -15.39
CA VAL A 289 5.65 16.62 -16.58
C VAL A 289 5.49 15.27 -17.27
N PHE A 290 6.54 14.45 -17.31
CA PHE A 290 6.49 13.12 -17.93
C PHE A 290 5.45 12.22 -17.25
N VAL A 291 5.48 12.16 -15.92
CA VAL A 291 4.54 11.34 -15.13
C VAL A 291 3.10 11.84 -15.30
N TYR A 292 2.90 13.16 -15.25
CA TYR A 292 1.58 13.75 -15.46
C TYR A 292 1.03 13.56 -16.88
N LEU A 293 1.89 13.54 -17.90
CA LEU A 293 1.48 13.20 -19.26
C LEU A 293 1.05 11.73 -19.36
N LEU A 294 1.79 10.80 -18.75
CA LEU A 294 1.45 9.38 -18.81
C LEU A 294 0.17 9.02 -18.04
N PHE A 295 -0.04 9.62 -16.86
CA PHE A 295 -1.07 9.17 -15.92
C PHE A 295 -2.13 10.21 -15.59
N SER A 296 -2.11 11.39 -16.22
CA SER A 296 -2.93 12.57 -15.90
C SER A 296 -2.62 13.20 -14.53
N ARG A 297 -3.36 14.23 -14.13
CA ARG A 297 -3.27 14.89 -12.81
C ARG A 297 -4.28 14.33 -11.78
N LYS A 298 -4.80 13.13 -12.01
CA LYS A 298 -5.87 12.52 -11.21
C LYS A 298 -5.38 11.26 -10.47
N VAL A 299 -6.20 10.22 -10.49
CA VAL A 299 -5.89 8.88 -9.98
C VAL A 299 -4.79 8.23 -10.80
N LEU A 300 -3.81 7.62 -10.13
CA LEU A 300 -2.81 6.79 -10.79
C LEU A 300 -3.42 5.46 -11.20
N MET A 301 -3.23 5.02 -12.44
CA MET A 301 -3.50 3.64 -12.92
C MET A 301 -4.84 3.01 -12.46
N PRO A 302 -6.00 3.67 -12.62
CA PRO A 302 -7.28 3.16 -12.12
C PRO A 302 -7.70 1.82 -12.76
N SER A 303 -7.17 1.51 -13.96
CA SER A 303 -7.40 0.24 -14.66
C SER A 303 -6.89 -0.99 -13.92
N VAL A 304 -5.93 -0.88 -12.98
CA VAL A 304 -5.46 -2.03 -12.18
C VAL A 304 -6.59 -2.65 -11.37
N LEU A 305 -7.52 -1.84 -10.86
CA LEU A 305 -8.70 -2.34 -10.15
C LEU A 305 -9.60 -3.19 -11.04
N LEU A 306 -9.71 -2.83 -12.31
CA LEU A 306 -10.48 -3.57 -13.30
C LEU A 306 -9.78 -4.89 -13.64
N TRP A 307 -8.47 -4.84 -13.89
CA TRP A 307 -7.67 -6.01 -14.20
C TRP A 307 -7.70 -7.04 -13.08
N ASN A 308 -7.59 -6.60 -11.83
CA ASN A 308 -7.69 -7.47 -10.66
C ASN A 308 -9.04 -8.23 -10.61
N ARG A 309 -10.14 -7.60 -11.02
CA ARG A 309 -11.49 -8.23 -11.01
C ARG A 309 -11.68 -9.26 -12.13
N ILE A 310 -11.12 -9.03 -13.30
CA ILE A 310 -11.43 -9.83 -14.50
C ILE A 310 -10.34 -10.84 -14.88
N MET A 311 -9.09 -10.60 -14.48
CA MET A 311 -7.98 -11.49 -14.81
C MET A 311 -8.03 -12.77 -13.99
N TYR A 312 -7.52 -13.86 -14.59
CA TYR A 312 -7.28 -15.10 -13.86
C TYR A 312 -6.27 -14.85 -12.72
N PRO A 313 -6.55 -15.19 -11.45
CA PRO A 313 -5.74 -14.73 -10.31
C PRO A 313 -4.25 -15.11 -10.38
N PRO A 314 -3.87 -16.35 -10.78
CA PRO A 314 -2.45 -16.68 -10.98
C PRO A 314 -1.73 -15.84 -12.04
N PHE A 315 -2.45 -15.32 -13.04
CA PHE A 315 -1.90 -14.43 -14.06
C PHE A 315 -1.75 -13.01 -13.54
N PHE A 316 -2.76 -12.49 -12.83
CA PHE A 316 -2.65 -11.19 -12.16
C PHE A 316 -1.47 -11.16 -11.18
N ASP A 317 -1.32 -12.22 -10.39
CA ASP A 317 -0.17 -12.41 -9.49
C ASP A 317 1.17 -12.36 -10.23
N THR A 318 1.31 -13.11 -11.33
CA THR A 318 2.52 -13.06 -12.18
C THR A 318 2.80 -11.65 -12.72
N MET A 319 1.76 -10.89 -13.10
CA MET A 319 1.93 -9.50 -13.57
C MET A 319 2.46 -8.58 -12.46
N ILE A 320 2.04 -8.78 -11.21
CA ILE A 320 2.56 -8.05 -10.05
C ILE A 320 4.03 -8.42 -9.81
N ASP A 321 4.38 -9.71 -9.80
CA ASP A 321 5.77 -10.16 -9.63
C ASP A 321 6.69 -9.59 -10.72
N VAL A 322 6.27 -9.62 -11.99
CA VAL A 322 7.03 -9.03 -13.10
C VAL A 322 7.20 -7.52 -12.90
N SER A 323 6.15 -6.82 -12.47
CA SER A 323 6.20 -5.37 -12.21
C SER A 323 7.18 -5.04 -11.08
N ASN A 324 7.12 -5.79 -9.98
CA ASN A 324 8.02 -5.64 -8.84
C ASN A 324 9.48 -5.95 -9.21
N TYR A 325 9.72 -6.97 -10.03
CA TYR A 325 11.04 -7.28 -10.54
C TYR A 325 11.60 -6.16 -11.43
N VAL A 326 10.81 -5.67 -12.39
CA VAL A 326 11.23 -4.60 -13.30
C VAL A 326 11.53 -3.30 -12.56
N LEU A 327 10.69 -2.94 -11.57
CA LEU A 327 10.83 -1.68 -10.84
C LEU A 327 11.88 -1.75 -9.75
N PHE A 328 12.00 -2.87 -9.04
CA PHE A 328 12.74 -2.95 -7.78
C PHE A 328 13.69 -4.16 -7.66
N ASN A 329 13.75 -5.04 -8.67
CA ASN A 329 14.50 -6.30 -8.65
C ASN A 329 14.05 -7.30 -7.60
N TRP A 330 12.81 -7.19 -7.11
CA TRP A 330 12.25 -8.12 -6.14
C TRP A 330 11.84 -9.42 -6.83
N LYS A 331 12.26 -10.54 -6.26
CA LYS A 331 11.99 -11.89 -6.77
C LYS A 331 10.83 -12.55 -6.02
N ALA A 332 10.47 -12.03 -4.84
CA ALA A 332 9.41 -12.50 -3.97
C ALA A 332 9.48 -14.03 -3.74
N LEU A 333 10.70 -14.54 -3.51
CA LEU A 333 10.94 -15.98 -3.30
C LEU A 333 10.48 -16.44 -1.91
N ASN A 334 10.38 -15.50 -0.96
CA ASN A 334 9.93 -15.79 0.40
C ASN A 334 8.40 -15.79 0.56
N ILE A 335 7.65 -15.45 -0.49
CA ILE A 335 6.18 -15.44 -0.47
C ILE A 335 5.66 -16.62 -1.29
N ASP A 336 4.94 -17.54 -0.65
CA ASP A 336 4.36 -18.71 -1.32
C ASP A 336 3.35 -18.30 -2.40
N LYS A 337 3.25 -19.09 -3.47
CA LYS A 337 2.28 -18.84 -4.55
C LYS A 337 0.83 -18.70 -4.04
N LEU A 338 0.42 -19.53 -3.09
CA LEU A 338 -0.91 -19.40 -2.47
C LEU A 338 -1.06 -18.09 -1.69
N GLN A 339 -0.02 -17.71 -0.97
CA GLN A 339 -0.01 -16.46 -0.22
C GLN A 339 -0.04 -15.25 -1.16
N LYS A 340 0.67 -15.29 -2.29
CA LYS A 340 0.60 -14.24 -3.32
C LYS A 340 -0.80 -14.12 -3.91
N ILE A 341 -1.47 -15.23 -4.23
CA ILE A 341 -2.85 -15.19 -4.74
C ILE A 341 -3.80 -14.50 -3.75
N SER A 342 -3.63 -14.74 -2.44
CA SER A 342 -4.41 -14.06 -1.40
C SER A 342 -4.02 -12.58 -1.27
N SER A 343 -2.73 -12.28 -1.07
CA SER A 343 -2.25 -10.93 -0.77
C SER A 343 -2.26 -9.98 -1.94
N TYR A 344 -1.83 -10.41 -3.13
CA TYR A 344 -1.73 -9.52 -4.29
C TYR A 344 -3.10 -9.10 -4.83
N ALA A 345 -4.14 -9.92 -4.61
CA ALA A 345 -5.52 -9.54 -4.91
C ALA A 345 -5.97 -8.27 -4.14
N HIS A 346 -5.33 -7.95 -3.02
CA HIS A 346 -5.63 -6.78 -2.16
C HIS A 346 -4.46 -5.79 -2.04
N LEU A 347 -3.36 -6.02 -2.78
CA LEU A 347 -2.16 -5.18 -2.72
C LEU A 347 -2.44 -3.77 -3.25
N TYR A 348 -3.14 -3.67 -4.39
CA TYR A 348 -3.34 -2.40 -5.08
C TYR A 348 -4.59 -1.65 -4.62
N SER A 349 -4.40 -0.39 -4.26
CA SER A 349 -5.42 0.62 -4.04
C SER A 349 -4.97 1.95 -4.63
N THR A 350 -5.93 2.79 -4.99
CA THR A 350 -5.69 4.05 -5.69
C THR A 350 -4.97 5.10 -4.84
N THR A 351 -4.21 5.97 -5.52
CA THR A 351 -3.62 7.20 -4.97
C THR A 351 -3.55 8.26 -6.06
N SER A 352 -3.15 9.49 -5.74
CA SER A 352 -2.92 10.54 -6.72
C SER A 352 -1.62 10.33 -7.51
N VAL A 353 -1.61 10.75 -8.77
CA VAL A 353 -0.37 10.84 -9.56
C VAL A 353 0.63 11.79 -8.90
N LYS A 354 0.15 12.87 -8.27
CA LYS A 354 0.97 13.84 -7.52
C LYS A 354 1.77 13.18 -6.39
N THR A 355 1.23 12.15 -5.70
CA THR A 355 1.97 11.38 -4.70
C THR A 355 3.19 10.67 -5.30
N VAL A 356 3.03 10.06 -6.48
CA VAL A 356 4.13 9.37 -7.16
C VAL A 356 5.17 10.35 -7.70
N VAL A 357 4.73 11.49 -8.24
CA VAL A 357 5.63 12.58 -8.61
C VAL A 357 6.45 13.06 -7.42
N HIS A 358 5.82 13.23 -6.26
CA HIS A 358 6.51 13.61 -5.03
C HIS A 358 7.61 12.60 -4.66
N TRP A 359 7.33 11.29 -4.73
CA TRP A 359 8.35 10.28 -4.52
C TRP A 359 9.53 10.40 -5.50
N PHE A 360 9.27 10.64 -6.79
CA PHE A 360 10.36 10.85 -7.75
C PHE A 360 11.17 12.11 -7.45
N GLN A 361 10.56 13.18 -6.95
CA GLN A 361 11.29 14.36 -6.48
C GLN A 361 12.23 14.03 -5.32
N ILE A 362 11.76 13.27 -4.33
CA ILE A 362 12.56 12.82 -3.17
C ILE A 362 13.74 11.94 -3.62
N ILE A 363 13.48 10.97 -4.50
CA ILE A 363 14.52 10.05 -5.00
C ILE A 363 15.55 10.83 -5.84
N SER A 364 15.11 11.82 -6.63
CA SER A 364 15.99 12.65 -7.44
C SER A 364 16.84 13.59 -6.61
N SER A 365 16.26 14.24 -5.59
CA SER A 365 16.97 15.21 -4.73
C SER A 365 17.84 14.54 -3.66
N LYS A 366 17.60 13.25 -3.38
CA LYS A 366 18.21 12.52 -2.26
C LYS A 366 17.92 13.15 -0.91
N LYS A 367 16.76 13.80 -0.81
CA LYS A 367 16.30 14.51 0.39
C LYS A 367 14.85 14.17 0.64
N PHE A 368 14.54 13.83 1.90
CA PHE A 368 13.17 13.67 2.32
C PHE A 368 12.53 15.06 2.52
N GLN A 369 11.90 15.55 1.45
CA GLN A 369 11.44 16.93 1.31
C GLN A 369 9.95 17.00 0.99
N MET A 370 9.38 18.19 1.12
CA MET A 370 8.00 18.52 0.73
C MET A 370 7.86 18.65 -0.78
N TYR A 371 6.62 18.58 -1.27
CA TYR A 371 6.32 18.63 -2.69
C TYR A 371 6.70 20.01 -3.25
N HIS A 372 7.38 20.02 -4.40
CA HIS A 372 7.74 21.25 -5.09
C HIS A 372 7.00 21.36 -6.42
N ASP A 373 6.33 22.48 -6.67
CA ASP A 373 5.66 22.70 -7.96
C ASP A 373 6.63 23.40 -8.92
N ASP A 374 6.95 22.76 -10.05
CA ASP A 374 7.87 23.24 -11.10
C ASP A 374 7.28 24.41 -11.92
N SER A 375 6.62 25.37 -11.27
CA SER A 375 6.15 26.60 -11.89
C SER A 375 7.30 27.62 -12.04
N ASN A 376 7.12 28.65 -12.89
CA ASN A 376 8.09 29.69 -13.26
C ASN A 376 8.72 30.50 -12.09
N LEU A 377 8.41 30.18 -10.83
CA LEU A 377 9.07 30.69 -9.62
C LEU A 377 10.14 29.71 -9.09
N SER A 378 10.78 28.96 -10.00
CA SER A 378 11.75 27.87 -9.77
C SER A 378 13.08 28.27 -9.10
N ALA A 379 13.16 29.46 -8.50
CA ALA A 379 14.34 29.91 -7.75
C ALA A 379 14.30 29.53 -6.25
N LEU A 380 13.17 28.99 -5.76
CA LEU A 380 13.02 28.58 -4.37
C LEU A 380 13.33 27.09 -4.21
N ASN A 381 14.23 26.75 -3.29
CA ASN A 381 14.55 25.36 -2.98
C ASN A 381 13.37 24.67 -2.26
N PRO A 382 13.10 23.38 -2.52
CA PRO A 382 12.16 22.60 -1.74
C PRO A 382 12.55 22.57 -0.24
N ILE A 383 11.54 22.54 0.63
CA ILE A 383 11.73 22.48 2.08
C ILE A 383 11.87 21.03 2.52
N GLU A 384 12.94 20.69 3.23
CA GLU A 384 13.13 19.35 3.81
C GLU A 384 12.23 19.14 5.03
N TYR A 385 11.71 17.93 5.21
CA TYR A 385 11.06 17.55 6.46
C TYR A 385 12.11 17.56 7.59
N PRO A 386 11.91 18.31 8.68
CA PRO A 386 12.92 18.47 9.72
C PRO A 386 12.92 17.26 10.67
N LEU A 387 13.30 16.08 10.17
CA LEU A 387 13.19 14.79 10.89
C LEU A 387 13.92 14.76 12.24
N LYS A 388 14.89 15.65 12.46
CA LYS A 388 15.59 15.82 13.74
C LYS A 388 14.69 16.37 14.87
N ASN A 389 13.50 16.87 14.55
CA ASN A 389 12.50 17.34 15.51
C ASN A 389 11.66 16.22 16.12
N ILE A 390 11.87 14.97 15.71
CA ILE A 390 11.15 13.83 16.27
C ILE A 390 11.76 13.50 17.64
N ASP A 391 10.93 13.49 18.68
CA ASP A 391 11.31 13.16 20.07
C ASP A 391 10.71 11.81 20.53
N VAL A 392 10.17 11.04 19.59
CA VAL A 392 9.50 9.75 19.83
C VAL A 392 10.48 8.60 19.56
N PRO A 393 10.51 7.54 20.39
CA PRO A 393 11.23 6.31 20.07
C PRO A 393 10.82 5.71 18.72
N ILE A 394 11.79 5.43 17.85
CA ILE A 394 11.62 4.87 16.51
C ILE A 394 12.35 3.53 16.45
N TYR A 395 11.64 2.50 16.00
CA TYR A 395 12.17 1.16 15.75
C TYR A 395 12.05 0.85 14.26
N LEU A 396 13.18 0.78 13.56
CA LEU A 396 13.26 0.49 12.13
C LEU A 396 13.45 -1.02 11.95
N ILE A 397 12.47 -1.71 11.38
CA ILE A 397 12.57 -3.14 11.04
C ILE A 397 12.60 -3.23 9.52
N TYR A 398 13.70 -3.69 8.94
CA TYR A 398 13.90 -3.64 7.49
C TYR A 398 14.56 -4.90 6.95
N GLY A 399 14.26 -5.24 5.71
CA GLY A 399 14.93 -6.34 5.03
C GLY A 399 16.30 -5.88 4.50
N ASP A 400 17.34 -6.68 4.69
CA ASP A 400 18.68 -6.33 4.19
C ASP A 400 18.81 -6.42 2.65
N SER A 401 17.82 -7.03 2.01
CA SER A 401 17.72 -7.18 0.55
C SER A 401 16.67 -6.23 -0.05
N ASP A 402 16.10 -5.33 0.76
CA ASP A 402 15.10 -4.35 0.35
C ASP A 402 15.74 -3.16 -0.38
N SER A 403 15.51 -3.09 -1.69
CA SER A 403 16.05 -2.02 -2.55
C SER A 403 15.53 -0.61 -2.24
N LEU A 404 14.40 -0.48 -1.53
CA LEU A 404 13.80 0.82 -1.19
C LEU A 404 14.30 1.40 0.12
N VAL A 405 14.90 0.58 0.97
CA VAL A 405 15.44 1.02 2.27
C VAL A 405 16.91 1.39 2.11
N ASP A 406 17.21 2.67 2.26
CA ASP A 406 18.57 3.16 2.49
C ASP A 406 18.74 3.44 3.99
N ILE A 407 19.17 2.42 4.73
CA ILE A 407 19.23 2.49 6.19
C ILE A 407 20.25 3.52 6.68
N GLU A 408 21.41 3.62 6.01
CA GLU A 408 22.46 4.57 6.39
C GLU A 408 21.98 6.01 6.23
N VAL A 409 21.33 6.33 5.10
CA VAL A 409 20.74 7.66 4.89
C VAL A 409 19.65 7.92 5.93
N MET A 410 18.78 6.94 6.19
CA MET A 410 17.67 7.10 7.13
C MET A 410 18.15 7.34 8.57
N GLU A 411 19.09 6.55 9.08
CA GLU A 411 19.67 6.74 10.42
C GLU A 411 20.40 8.09 10.56
N ASN A 412 21.00 8.58 9.47
CA ASN A 412 21.62 9.90 9.45
C ASN A 412 20.59 11.04 9.41
N GLN A 413 19.40 10.83 8.83
CA GLN A 413 18.32 11.80 8.82
C GLN A 413 17.54 11.83 10.15
N LEU A 414 17.34 10.67 10.78
CA LEU A 414 16.58 10.51 12.03
C LEU A 414 17.39 10.86 13.29
N PRO A 415 16.73 11.15 14.43
CA PRO A 415 17.40 11.42 15.70
C PRO A 415 18.06 10.14 16.26
N LYS A 416 19.40 10.08 16.23
CA LYS A 416 20.18 8.91 16.70
C LYS A 416 19.86 8.48 18.14
N LYS A 417 19.48 9.43 19.01
CA LYS A 417 19.11 9.17 20.41
C LYS A 417 17.87 8.28 20.53
N TYR A 418 16.93 8.40 19.60
CA TYR A 418 15.63 7.75 19.68
C TYR A 418 15.44 6.66 18.63
N THR A 419 16.41 6.43 17.76
CA THR A 419 16.28 5.51 16.62
C THR A 419 17.07 4.23 16.87
N THR A 420 16.39 3.09 16.77
CA THR A 420 17.00 1.74 16.81
C THR A 420 16.62 0.99 15.54
N SER A 421 17.56 0.24 14.96
CA SER A 421 17.34 -0.50 13.72
C SER A 421 17.56 -2.01 13.89
N TYR A 422 16.77 -2.81 13.18
CA TYR A 422 16.78 -4.26 13.19
C TYR A 422 16.73 -4.79 11.75
N PRO A 423 17.84 -5.30 11.21
CA PRO A 423 17.84 -5.95 9.91
C PRO A 423 17.18 -7.33 9.99
N VAL A 424 16.44 -7.69 8.94
CA VAL A 424 15.85 -9.00 8.72
C VAL A 424 16.54 -9.61 7.51
N ALA A 425 17.32 -10.67 7.74
CA ALA A 425 18.22 -11.22 6.75
C ALA A 425 17.45 -11.85 5.57
N GLY A 426 17.85 -11.52 4.34
CA GLY A 426 17.30 -12.06 3.10
C GLY A 426 15.91 -11.55 2.72
N HIS A 427 15.31 -10.66 3.52
CA HIS A 427 13.98 -10.13 3.25
C HIS A 427 14.02 -9.01 2.20
N GLU A 428 13.15 -9.11 1.20
CA GLU A 428 12.76 -8.01 0.32
C GLU A 428 11.61 -7.18 0.95
N HIS A 429 11.18 -6.12 0.27
CA HIS A 429 10.25 -5.13 0.84
C HIS A 429 8.93 -5.71 1.35
N LEU A 430 8.29 -6.58 0.54
CA LEU A 430 7.00 -7.21 0.87
C LEU A 430 7.16 -8.44 1.79
N ASP A 431 8.35 -9.01 1.91
CA ASP A 431 8.60 -10.19 2.75
C ASP A 431 8.34 -9.87 4.22
N ASN A 432 8.60 -8.64 4.66
CA ASN A 432 8.31 -8.22 6.03
C ASN A 432 6.81 -8.15 6.37
N LEU A 433 5.93 -8.19 5.36
CA LEU A 433 4.49 -8.35 5.56
C LEU A 433 4.03 -9.78 5.32
N TRP A 434 4.48 -10.40 4.23
CA TRP A 434 3.88 -11.61 3.68
C TRP A 434 4.83 -12.78 3.45
N GLY A 435 6.08 -12.66 3.88
CA GLY A 435 7.05 -13.75 3.86
C GLY A 435 6.54 -14.93 4.69
N ARG A 436 6.90 -16.16 4.30
CA ARG A 436 6.54 -17.39 5.00
C ARG A 436 6.92 -17.36 6.48
N ASP A 437 8.04 -16.73 6.77
CA ASP A 437 8.66 -16.61 8.10
C ASP A 437 8.40 -15.25 8.77
N ALA A 438 7.64 -14.34 8.14
CA ALA A 438 7.38 -12.99 8.67
C ALA A 438 6.85 -13.02 10.11
N ALA A 439 5.93 -13.95 10.40
CA ALA A 439 5.39 -14.13 11.75
C ALA A 439 6.45 -14.60 12.77
N SER A 440 7.44 -15.40 12.34
CA SER A 440 8.51 -15.90 13.20
C SER A 440 9.71 -14.95 13.33
N VAL A 441 9.94 -14.05 12.37
CA VAL A 441 11.14 -13.19 12.37
C VAL A 441 10.81 -11.71 12.58
N VAL A 442 9.73 -11.19 11.99
CA VAL A 442 9.35 -9.78 12.08
C VAL A 442 8.54 -9.52 13.35
N PHE A 443 7.58 -10.39 13.67
CA PHE A 443 6.68 -10.13 14.81
C PHE A 443 7.42 -10.10 16.15
N PRO A 444 8.42 -10.96 16.43
CA PRO A 444 9.21 -10.83 17.64
C PRO A 444 9.89 -9.47 17.77
N LEU A 445 10.43 -8.92 16.67
CA LEU A 445 11.04 -7.58 16.67
C LEU A 445 9.99 -6.49 16.95
N VAL A 446 8.79 -6.61 16.36
CA VAL A 446 7.67 -5.72 16.68
C VAL A 446 7.32 -5.85 18.16
N LEU A 447 7.08 -7.05 18.68
CA LEU A 447 6.70 -7.28 20.07
C LEU A 447 7.77 -6.80 21.06
N GLN A 448 9.05 -7.00 20.74
CA GLN A 448 10.17 -6.44 21.50
C GLN A 448 10.11 -4.92 21.54
N SER A 449 9.82 -4.27 20.40
CA SER A 449 9.64 -2.82 20.35
C SER A 449 8.42 -2.31 21.13
N LEU A 450 7.50 -3.21 21.52
CA LEU A 450 6.32 -2.92 22.35
C LEU A 450 6.53 -3.31 23.83
N ASP A 451 7.74 -3.67 24.25
CA ASP A 451 8.07 -4.19 25.58
C ASP A 451 7.25 -5.44 25.98
N VAL A 452 6.77 -6.22 25.01
CA VAL A 452 6.07 -7.48 25.27
C VAL A 452 7.12 -8.57 25.52
N PRO A 453 7.07 -9.29 26.65
CA PRO A 453 8.01 -10.38 26.92
C PRO A 453 7.90 -11.46 25.85
N ILE A 454 8.96 -11.69 25.10
CA ILE A 454 9.06 -12.85 24.21
C ILE A 454 9.30 -14.05 25.14
N ALA A 455 8.33 -14.95 25.23
CA ALA A 455 8.57 -16.23 25.87
C ALA A 455 9.70 -16.91 25.09
N ASN A 456 10.86 -17.14 25.73
CA ASN A 456 11.98 -17.84 25.14
C ASN A 456 11.57 -19.28 24.80
N GLY A 457 11.00 -19.46 23.60
CA GLY A 457 10.75 -20.76 23.00
C GLY A 457 12.04 -21.25 22.37
N SER A 458 12.65 -22.23 23.03
CA SER A 458 13.70 -23.17 22.59
C SER A 458 14.26 -23.00 21.16
N LYS A 459 15.58 -22.79 21.12
CA LYS A 459 16.50 -22.90 19.96
C LYS A 459 16.15 -23.98 18.96
#